data_AF-A0A5C6CWC0-F1
#
_entry.id   AF-A0A5C6CWC0-F1
#
_cell.length_a   1.000
_cell.length_b   1.000
_cell.length_c   1.000
_cell.angle_alpha   90.00
_cell.angle_beta   90.00
_cell.angle_gamma   90.00
#
_symmetry.space_group_name_H-M   'P 1'
#
loop_
_entity.id
_entity.type
_entity.pdbx_description
1 polymer ?
#
loop_
_entity_poly.entity_id
_entity_poly.type
_entity_poly.pdbx_seq_one_letter_code
_entity_poly.pdbx_strand_id
1 'polypeptide(L)'
;MLDEIRDWFATHELDGGDFFACPSGYPFTVVPPKPGTETILYSTKTDSIRRLVHDLEGNQTFAAILRGGLPSDDDLYWFRSQVGSRQLLFWGDADPADLLTFAWLRESLPIQYCGLSDNILQQCGVELRDNLTIQLAESEVAALPLVTKCLGDLQSHLGSWCSGLLSSGRKIEVEALFSFAKCTPSELETVLLESGKEV
;
A
#
# COMPACT_ATOMS: atom_id res chain seq x y z
N MET A 1 -14.87 13.21 4.45
CA MET A 1 -14.16 11.96 4.14
C MET A 1 -12.69 12.05 4.55
N LEU A 2 -11.89 12.96 3.97
CA LEU A 2 -10.50 13.15 4.42
C LEU A 2 -10.37 13.46 5.92
N ASP A 3 -11.20 14.36 6.44
CA ASP A 3 -11.20 14.67 7.88
C ASP A 3 -11.56 13.46 8.74
N GLU A 4 -12.51 12.62 8.30
CA GLU A 4 -12.87 11.40 9.05
C GLU A 4 -11.73 10.37 9.09
N ILE A 5 -10.95 10.27 8.00
CA ILE A 5 -9.75 9.41 7.99
C ILE A 5 -8.69 9.99 8.93
N ARG A 6 -8.43 11.30 8.87
CA ARG A 6 -7.45 11.93 9.76
C ARG A 6 -7.84 11.78 11.22
N ASP A 7 -9.10 12.04 11.55
CA ASP A 7 -9.64 11.89 12.89
C ASP A 7 -9.48 10.43 13.36
N TRP A 8 -9.76 9.46 12.49
CA TRP A 8 -9.57 8.04 12.81
C TRP A 8 -8.13 7.70 13.18
N PHE A 9 -7.16 8.14 12.37
CA PHE A 9 -5.74 7.93 12.63
C PHE A 9 -5.28 8.65 13.90
N ALA A 10 -5.82 9.85 14.18
CA ALA A 10 -5.48 10.59 15.39
C ALA A 10 -6.05 9.94 16.66
N THR A 11 -7.23 9.32 16.60
CA THR A 11 -7.86 8.72 17.79
C THR A 11 -7.37 7.33 18.12
N HIS A 12 -6.84 6.57 17.16
CA HIS A 12 -6.45 5.16 17.34
C HIS A 12 -4.95 4.91 17.24
N GLU A 13 -4.11 5.95 17.35
CA GLU A 13 -2.63 5.85 17.25
C GLU A 13 -2.02 4.83 18.22
N LEU A 14 -2.65 4.62 19.38
CA LEU A 14 -2.17 3.73 20.43
C LEU A 14 -2.90 2.39 20.51
N ASP A 15 -3.90 2.16 19.66
CA ASP A 15 -4.80 1.00 19.76
C ASP A 15 -4.36 -0.19 18.87
N GLY A 16 -3.15 -0.11 18.31
CA GLY A 16 -2.62 -1.07 17.35
C GLY A 16 -3.17 -0.89 15.93
N GLY A 17 -2.70 -1.71 14.99
CA GLY A 17 -3.18 -1.67 13.59
C GLY A 17 -2.61 -0.55 12.73
N ASP A 18 -1.42 -0.03 13.07
CA ASP A 18 -0.66 0.95 12.26
C ASP A 18 -1.37 2.27 11.91
N PHE A 19 -2.39 2.67 12.68
CA PHE A 19 -3.10 3.94 12.52
C PHE A 19 -2.35 5.14 13.11
N PHE A 20 -1.20 5.53 12.56
CA PHE A 20 -0.46 6.72 13.04
C PHE A 20 -0.40 7.83 12.00
N ALA A 21 -0.65 9.08 12.44
CA ALA A 21 -0.56 10.26 11.59
C ALA A 21 0.83 10.89 11.70
N CYS A 22 1.48 11.11 10.55
CA CYS A 22 2.81 11.74 10.54
C CYS A 22 2.69 13.27 10.69
N PRO A 23 3.48 13.90 11.58
CA PRO A 23 3.57 15.36 11.64
C PRO A 23 4.06 15.96 10.32
N SER A 24 3.67 17.21 10.05
CA SER A 24 4.19 17.97 8.91
C SER A 24 5.72 18.03 8.93
N GLY A 25 6.34 17.79 7.77
CA GLY A 25 7.79 17.78 7.61
C GLY A 25 8.50 16.53 8.13
N TYR A 26 7.77 15.51 8.60
CA TYR A 26 8.37 14.24 8.98
C TYR A 26 8.99 13.54 7.75
N PRO A 27 10.26 13.10 7.82
CA PRO A 27 11.03 12.75 6.63
C PRO A 27 10.51 11.49 5.93
N PHE A 28 10.60 11.50 4.59
CA PHE A 28 10.43 10.32 3.77
C PHE A 28 11.76 9.62 3.52
N THR A 29 11.73 8.30 3.34
CA THR A 29 12.81 7.60 2.64
C THR A 29 12.50 7.63 1.15
N VAL A 30 13.48 8.02 0.32
CA VAL A 30 13.31 8.12 -1.13
C VAL A 30 14.28 7.19 -1.85
N VAL A 31 13.76 6.38 -2.76
CA VAL A 31 14.56 5.67 -3.78
C VAL A 31 14.55 6.58 -5.01
N PRO A 32 15.69 7.19 -5.39
CA PRO A 32 15.71 8.21 -6.42
C PRO A 32 15.38 7.63 -7.80
N PRO A 33 14.72 8.41 -8.69
CA PRO A 33 14.47 7.99 -10.06
C PRO A 33 15.77 7.86 -10.85
N LYS A 34 15.82 6.86 -11.74
CA LYS A 34 16.85 6.76 -12.78
C LYS A 34 16.39 7.51 -14.04
N PRO A 35 17.30 7.80 -14.98
CA PRO A 35 16.90 8.32 -16.29
C PRO A 35 15.86 7.40 -16.96
N GLY A 36 14.74 7.97 -17.38
CA GLY A 36 13.64 7.24 -18.01
C GLY A 36 12.68 6.53 -17.05
N THR A 37 12.80 6.72 -15.73
CA THR A 37 11.79 6.23 -14.78
C THR A 37 10.48 7.00 -14.96
N GLU A 38 9.44 6.27 -15.38
CA GLU A 38 8.07 6.78 -15.60
C GLU A 38 7.09 6.46 -14.47
N THR A 39 7.51 5.67 -13.48
CA THR A 39 6.65 5.22 -12.37
C THR A 39 7.28 5.54 -11.02
N ILE A 40 6.47 6.05 -10.10
CA ILE A 40 6.78 6.24 -8.69
C ILE A 40 5.89 5.33 -7.85
N LEU A 41 6.50 4.60 -6.93
CA LEU A 41 5.82 3.79 -5.93
C LEU A 41 5.75 4.56 -4.61
N TYR A 42 4.56 4.84 -4.10
CA TYR A 42 4.38 5.19 -2.70
C TYR A 42 4.15 3.93 -1.89
N SER A 43 4.83 3.79 -0.75
CA SER A 43 4.64 2.63 0.13
C SER A 43 4.71 2.99 1.61
N THR A 44 3.80 2.40 2.38
CA THR A 44 3.83 2.40 3.85
C THR A 44 4.74 1.29 4.40
N LYS A 45 5.00 0.25 3.61
CA LYS A 45 5.82 -0.92 3.97
C LYS A 45 7.26 -0.75 3.51
N THR A 46 8.00 0.13 4.21
CA THR A 46 9.34 0.58 3.83
C THR A 46 10.32 -0.58 3.62
N ASP A 47 10.26 -1.59 4.48
CA ASP A 47 11.23 -2.69 4.48
C ASP A 47 11.03 -3.65 3.31
N SER A 48 9.77 -3.87 2.90
CA SER A 48 9.44 -4.67 1.72
C SER A 48 10.04 -4.07 0.44
N ILE A 49 9.95 -2.74 0.26
CA ILE A 49 10.53 -2.07 -0.92
C ILE A 49 12.04 -1.98 -0.84
N ARG A 50 12.61 -1.73 0.35
CA ARG A 50 14.07 -1.74 0.53
C ARG A 50 14.66 -3.11 0.19
N ARG A 51 14.01 -4.19 0.65
CA ARG A 51 14.38 -5.56 0.29
C ARG A 51 14.30 -5.78 -1.22
N LEU A 52 13.21 -5.37 -1.87
CA LEU A 52 13.07 -5.50 -3.33
C LEU A 52 14.18 -4.75 -4.08
N VAL A 53 14.45 -3.49 -3.72
CA VAL A 53 15.53 -2.70 -4.34
C VAL A 53 16.91 -3.35 -4.14
N HIS A 54 17.15 -3.91 -2.96
CA HIS A 54 18.37 -4.67 -2.67
C HIS A 54 18.46 -5.93 -3.53
N ASP A 55 17.39 -6.71 -3.62
CA ASP A 55 17.33 -7.97 -4.38
C ASP A 55 17.42 -7.74 -5.89
N LEU A 56 17.05 -6.56 -6.37
CA LEU A 56 17.27 -6.07 -7.74
C LEU A 56 18.68 -5.51 -7.95
N GLU A 57 19.55 -5.52 -6.94
CA GLU A 57 20.91 -4.96 -6.98
C GLU A 57 20.92 -3.47 -7.41
N GLY A 58 19.88 -2.74 -7.03
CA GLY A 58 19.71 -1.35 -7.46
C GLY A 58 19.39 -1.19 -8.94
N ASN A 59 18.96 -2.25 -9.65
CA ASN A 59 18.56 -2.24 -11.07
C ASN A 59 17.05 -1.97 -11.29
N GLN A 60 16.31 -1.62 -10.25
CA GLN A 60 14.89 -1.26 -10.38
C GLN A 60 14.64 -0.15 -11.41
N THR A 61 13.48 -0.21 -12.03
CA THR A 61 12.95 0.68 -13.08
C THR A 61 12.01 1.75 -12.52
N PHE A 62 11.60 1.61 -11.26
CA PHE A 62 10.76 2.58 -10.53
C PHE A 62 11.57 3.47 -9.59
N ALA A 63 11.00 4.62 -9.24
CA ALA A 63 11.38 5.42 -8.08
C ALA A 63 10.42 5.11 -6.93
N ALA A 64 10.80 5.39 -5.68
CA ALA A 64 9.90 5.16 -4.56
C ALA A 64 9.94 6.26 -3.50
N ILE A 65 8.78 6.52 -2.89
CA ILE A 65 8.57 7.38 -1.73
C ILE A 65 8.03 6.47 -0.62
N LEU A 66 8.82 6.29 0.44
CA LEU A 66 8.54 5.31 1.48
C LEU A 66 8.33 6.00 2.82
N ARG A 67 7.18 5.77 3.44
CA ARG A 67 6.86 6.22 4.80
C ARG A 67 5.63 5.51 5.32
N GLY A 68 5.74 4.89 6.50
CA GLY A 68 4.58 4.32 7.20
C GLY A 68 3.65 5.41 7.72
N GLY A 69 2.37 5.05 7.90
CA GLY A 69 1.35 5.93 8.46
C GLY A 69 0.77 6.93 7.46
N LEU A 70 -0.18 7.74 7.96
CA LEU A 70 -0.92 8.70 7.16
C LEU A 70 -0.11 9.98 6.95
N PRO A 71 0.08 10.43 5.70
CA PRO A 71 0.68 11.72 5.40
C PRO A 71 -0.08 12.93 5.94
N SER A 72 0.66 14.02 6.15
CA SER A 72 0.07 15.33 6.43
C SER A 72 -0.34 16.04 5.13
N ASP A 73 -1.25 17.01 5.23
CA ASP A 73 -1.68 17.81 4.08
C ASP A 73 -0.52 18.57 3.42
N ASP A 74 0.42 19.04 4.23
CA ASP A 74 1.59 19.79 3.75
C ASP A 74 2.50 18.94 2.86
N ASP A 75 2.49 17.62 3.04
CA ASP A 75 3.26 16.70 2.21
C ASP A 75 2.74 16.63 0.78
N LEU A 76 1.45 16.92 0.55
CA LEU A 76 0.82 16.77 -0.78
C LEU A 76 1.47 17.67 -1.83
N TYR A 77 1.91 18.87 -1.47
CA TYR A 77 2.64 19.75 -2.38
C TYR A 77 3.97 19.11 -2.80
N TRP A 78 4.70 18.55 -1.83
CA TRP A 78 5.94 17.86 -2.09
C TRP A 78 5.72 16.61 -2.96
N PHE A 79 4.72 15.77 -2.66
CA PHE A 79 4.34 14.63 -3.50
C PHE A 79 4.14 15.03 -4.96
N ARG A 80 3.31 16.05 -5.22
CA ARG A 80 3.06 16.54 -6.59
C ARG A 80 4.34 16.97 -7.28
N SER A 81 5.25 17.64 -6.57
CA SER A 81 6.54 18.07 -7.12
C SER A 81 7.46 16.90 -7.50
N GLN A 82 7.45 15.81 -6.71
CA GLN A 82 8.30 14.64 -6.96
C GLN A 82 7.72 13.76 -8.07
N VAL A 83 6.39 13.59 -8.08
CA VAL A 83 5.66 12.79 -9.08
C VAL A 83 5.74 13.44 -10.45
N GLY A 84 5.43 14.73 -10.55
CA GLY A 84 5.37 15.42 -11.84
C GLY A 84 4.34 14.76 -12.77
N SER A 85 4.78 14.36 -13.96
CA SER A 85 3.96 13.66 -14.95
C SER A 85 4.02 12.13 -14.89
N ARG A 86 4.75 11.56 -13.94
CA ARG A 86 4.94 10.11 -13.80
C ARG A 86 3.69 9.45 -13.25
N GLN A 87 3.54 8.16 -13.53
CA GLN A 87 2.53 7.32 -12.89
C GLN A 87 2.84 7.18 -11.39
N LEU A 88 1.84 7.30 -10.53
CA LEU A 88 1.97 7.09 -9.09
C LEU A 88 1.15 5.87 -8.67
N LEU A 89 1.82 4.91 -8.04
CA LEU A 89 1.22 3.67 -7.55
C LEU A 89 1.29 3.59 -6.03
N PHE A 90 0.29 2.97 -5.39
CA PHE A 90 0.24 2.72 -3.95
C PHE A 90 0.55 1.24 -3.66
N TRP A 91 1.55 0.99 -2.81
CA TRP A 91 1.92 -0.33 -2.31
C TRP A 91 1.75 -0.42 -0.79
N GLY A 92 0.94 -1.38 -0.35
CA GLY A 92 0.67 -1.64 1.06
C GLY A 92 0.00 -3.00 1.25
N ASP A 93 -0.28 -3.34 2.50
CA ASP A 93 -1.01 -4.51 2.94
C ASP A 93 -2.49 -4.45 2.52
N ALA A 94 -3.13 -5.61 2.53
CA ALA A 94 -4.57 -5.72 2.41
C ALA A 94 -5.21 -5.53 3.80
N ASP A 95 -5.05 -4.34 4.38
CA ASP A 95 -5.54 -4.00 5.71
C ASP A 95 -6.18 -2.61 5.81
N PRO A 96 -6.95 -2.32 6.88
CA PRO A 96 -7.67 -1.06 6.98
C PRO A 96 -6.77 0.18 7.02
N ALA A 97 -5.59 0.12 7.64
CA ALA A 97 -4.71 1.28 7.73
C ALA A 97 -4.15 1.67 6.37
N ASP A 98 -3.68 0.71 5.58
CA ASP A 98 -3.16 0.99 4.25
C ASP A 98 -4.27 1.35 3.27
N LEU A 99 -5.43 0.71 3.36
CA LEU A 99 -6.59 1.05 2.53
C LEU A 99 -7.10 2.47 2.80
N LEU A 100 -7.13 2.91 4.06
CA LEU A 100 -7.49 4.29 4.38
C LEU A 100 -6.40 5.29 3.98
N THR A 101 -5.11 4.92 4.09
CA THR A 101 -4.01 5.76 3.59
C THR A 101 -4.12 5.94 2.08
N PHE A 102 -4.38 4.88 1.33
CA PHE A 102 -4.65 4.93 -0.10
C PHE A 102 -5.88 5.79 -0.40
N ALA A 103 -7.00 5.57 0.30
CA ALA A 103 -8.23 6.32 0.14
C ALA A 103 -8.02 7.82 0.38
N TRP A 104 -7.17 8.19 1.33
CA TRP A 104 -6.84 9.59 1.61
C TRP A 104 -5.98 10.20 0.49
N LEU A 105 -4.95 9.48 0.04
CA LEU A 105 -4.05 9.98 -1.00
C LEU A 105 -4.75 10.19 -2.34
N ARG A 106 -5.65 9.27 -2.73
CA ARG A 106 -6.34 9.32 -4.04
C ARG A 106 -7.29 10.50 -4.21
N GLU A 107 -7.74 11.13 -3.13
CA GLU A 107 -8.56 12.35 -3.22
C GLU A 107 -7.73 13.56 -3.71
N SER A 108 -6.41 13.52 -3.54
CA SER A 108 -5.51 14.65 -3.81
C SER A 108 -4.43 14.36 -4.85
N LEU A 109 -4.21 13.09 -5.17
CA LEU A 109 -3.18 12.60 -6.09
C LEU A 109 -3.80 11.58 -7.06
N PRO A 110 -3.38 11.55 -8.34
CA PRO A 110 -3.80 10.52 -9.28
C PRO A 110 -3.05 9.21 -9.02
N ILE A 111 -3.24 8.64 -7.82
CA ILE A 111 -2.59 7.41 -7.37
C ILE A 111 -3.48 6.20 -7.67
N GLN A 112 -2.87 5.14 -8.19
CA GLN A 112 -3.55 3.86 -8.44
C GLN A 112 -3.16 2.84 -7.39
N TYR A 113 -4.12 2.02 -6.96
CA TYR A 113 -3.84 0.94 -6.03
C TYR A 113 -3.09 -0.18 -6.73
N CYS A 114 -1.91 -0.54 -6.23
CA CYS A 114 -1.18 -1.75 -6.64
C CYS A 114 -0.78 -2.58 -5.41
N GLY A 115 -1.44 -2.38 -4.26
CA GLY A 115 -1.15 -3.07 -3.02
C GLY A 115 -1.54 -4.54 -3.06
N LEU A 116 -1.34 -5.22 -1.94
CA LEU A 116 -1.59 -6.65 -1.82
C LEU A 116 -3.04 -7.00 -2.22
N SER A 117 -3.17 -7.97 -3.12
CA SER A 117 -4.43 -8.39 -3.73
C SER A 117 -4.31 -9.83 -4.24
N ASP A 118 -5.46 -10.47 -4.50
CA ASP A 118 -5.54 -11.80 -5.10
C ASP A 118 -4.72 -11.90 -6.39
N ASN A 119 -4.79 -10.87 -7.25
CA ASN A 119 -4.10 -10.84 -8.53
C ASN A 119 -2.57 -10.88 -8.33
N ILE A 120 -2.02 -10.04 -7.45
CA ILE A 120 -0.58 -10.03 -7.17
C ILE A 120 -0.14 -11.34 -6.55
N LEU A 121 -0.88 -11.86 -5.57
CA LEU A 121 -0.59 -13.15 -4.95
C LEU A 121 -0.56 -14.28 -5.99
N GLN A 122 -1.53 -14.31 -6.90
CA GLN A 122 -1.62 -15.30 -7.96
C GLN A 122 -0.47 -15.18 -8.98
N GLN A 123 -0.16 -13.97 -9.46
CA GLN A 123 0.92 -13.73 -10.41
C GLN A 123 2.30 -14.07 -9.82
N CYS A 124 2.49 -13.86 -8.52
CA CYS A 124 3.69 -14.26 -7.80
C CYS A 124 3.73 -15.75 -7.41
N GLY A 125 2.70 -16.52 -7.76
CA GLY A 125 2.63 -17.96 -7.48
C GLY A 125 2.42 -18.30 -6.00
N VAL A 126 1.92 -17.36 -5.20
CA VAL A 126 1.57 -17.58 -3.80
C VAL A 126 0.27 -18.38 -3.74
N GLU A 127 0.28 -19.47 -2.97
CA GLU A 127 -0.92 -20.26 -2.75
C GLU A 127 -1.74 -19.64 -1.63
N LEU A 128 -3.00 -19.31 -1.91
CA LEU A 128 -3.93 -18.72 -0.96
C LEU A 128 -4.30 -19.76 0.11
N ARG A 129 -3.79 -19.58 1.33
CA ARG A 129 -3.95 -20.51 2.46
C ARG A 129 -4.17 -19.76 3.76
N ASP A 130 -4.95 -20.33 4.68
CA ASP A 130 -5.29 -19.69 5.95
C ASP A 130 -4.08 -19.43 6.87
N ASN A 131 -3.01 -20.22 6.75
CA ASN A 131 -1.81 -20.06 7.57
C ASN A 131 -0.94 -18.84 7.20
N LEU A 132 -1.30 -18.12 6.14
CA LEU A 132 -0.68 -16.85 5.73
C LEU A 132 -1.41 -15.63 6.32
N THR A 133 -2.49 -15.87 7.06
CA THR A 133 -3.38 -14.81 7.54
C THR A 133 -3.19 -14.58 9.03
N ILE A 134 -3.42 -13.34 9.45
CA ILE A 134 -3.46 -12.94 10.86
C ILE A 134 -4.80 -12.29 11.18
N GLN A 135 -5.12 -12.20 12.47
CA GLN A 135 -6.32 -11.51 12.93
C GLN A 135 -6.12 -10.00 12.83
N LEU A 136 -7.17 -9.30 12.41
CA LEU A 136 -7.23 -7.84 12.53
C LEU A 136 -7.21 -7.44 14.01
N ALA A 137 -6.54 -6.34 14.31
CA ALA A 137 -6.70 -5.66 15.60
C ALA A 137 -8.14 -5.14 15.77
N GLU A 138 -8.55 -4.89 17.02
CA GLU A 138 -9.89 -4.36 17.29
C GLU A 138 -10.15 -3.01 16.60
N SER A 139 -9.14 -2.13 16.59
CA SER A 139 -9.16 -0.85 15.87
C SER A 139 -9.33 -1.04 14.35
N GLU A 140 -8.71 -2.07 13.77
CA GLU A 140 -8.83 -2.37 12.34
C GLU A 140 -10.22 -2.88 11.99
N VAL A 141 -10.78 -3.78 12.79
CA VAL A 141 -12.17 -4.24 12.62
C VAL A 141 -13.14 -3.07 12.70
N ALA A 142 -12.93 -2.16 13.66
CA ALA A 142 -13.74 -0.96 13.82
C ALA A 142 -13.60 0.04 12.65
N ALA A 143 -12.49 0.01 11.93
CA ALA A 143 -12.22 0.86 10.77
C ALA A 143 -12.88 0.37 9.47
N LEU A 144 -13.26 -0.92 9.37
CA LEU A 144 -13.83 -1.51 8.15
C LEU A 144 -15.04 -0.74 7.58
N PRO A 145 -16.02 -0.25 8.38
CA PRO A 145 -17.10 0.57 7.85
C PRO A 145 -16.61 1.86 7.18
N LEU A 146 -15.57 2.49 7.71
CA LEU A 146 -14.95 3.68 7.11
C LEU A 146 -14.23 3.31 5.82
N VAL A 147 -13.52 2.18 5.79
CA VAL A 147 -12.89 1.63 4.57
C VAL A 147 -13.92 1.43 3.47
N THR A 148 -15.02 0.73 3.74
CA THR A 148 -16.11 0.51 2.76
C THR A 148 -16.77 1.81 2.33
N LYS A 149 -16.96 2.76 3.25
CA LYS A 149 -17.50 4.10 2.92
C LYS A 149 -16.59 4.85 1.95
N CYS A 150 -15.27 4.76 2.14
CA CYS A 150 -14.31 5.46 1.30
C CYS A 150 -14.11 4.75 -0.04
N LEU A 151 -13.81 3.45 -0.04
CA LEU A 151 -13.39 2.72 -1.24
C LEU A 151 -14.55 2.04 -1.99
N GLY A 152 -15.71 1.88 -1.37
CA GLY A 152 -16.84 1.15 -1.96
C GLY A 152 -16.60 -0.35 -1.95
N ASP A 153 -16.74 -0.99 -3.11
CA ASP A 153 -16.55 -2.42 -3.28
C ASP A 153 -15.06 -2.80 -3.23
N LEU A 154 -14.63 -3.37 -2.10
CA LEU A 154 -13.26 -3.81 -1.88
C LEU A 154 -12.84 -4.96 -2.79
N GLN A 155 -13.78 -5.75 -3.32
CA GLN A 155 -13.45 -6.83 -4.24
C GLN A 155 -12.80 -6.31 -5.52
N SER A 156 -13.16 -5.08 -5.96
CA SER A 156 -12.55 -4.44 -7.13
C SER A 156 -11.08 -4.08 -6.95
N HIS A 157 -10.63 -3.86 -5.70
CA HIS A 157 -9.26 -3.50 -5.38
C HIS A 157 -8.42 -4.69 -4.93
N LEU A 158 -9.01 -5.57 -4.13
CA LEU A 158 -8.31 -6.65 -3.43
C LEU A 158 -8.51 -8.01 -4.08
N GLY A 159 -9.56 -8.19 -4.86
CA GLY A 159 -10.06 -9.51 -5.24
C GLY A 159 -10.93 -10.14 -4.15
N SER A 160 -11.52 -11.28 -4.52
CA SER A 160 -12.51 -11.99 -3.70
C SER A 160 -11.97 -12.55 -2.39
N TRP A 161 -10.75 -13.09 -2.38
CA TRP A 161 -10.18 -13.76 -1.23
C TRP A 161 -9.69 -12.76 -0.19
N CYS A 162 -8.86 -11.78 -0.59
CA CYS A 162 -8.42 -10.71 0.30
C CYS A 162 -9.60 -9.90 0.86
N SER A 163 -10.60 -9.55 0.05
CA SER A 163 -11.82 -8.89 0.55
C SER A 163 -12.63 -9.79 1.51
N GLY A 164 -12.65 -11.10 1.25
CA GLY A 164 -13.28 -12.09 2.12
C GLY A 164 -12.56 -12.23 3.46
N LEU A 165 -11.22 -12.14 3.49
CA LEU A 165 -10.44 -12.14 4.72
C LEU A 165 -10.83 -10.97 5.61
N LEU A 166 -10.86 -9.75 5.07
CA LEU A 166 -11.25 -8.55 5.82
C LEU A 166 -12.65 -8.69 6.41
N SER A 167 -13.59 -9.20 5.62
CA SER A 167 -14.96 -9.46 6.07
C SER A 167 -15.02 -10.50 7.21
N SER A 168 -14.03 -11.39 7.29
CA SER A 168 -13.89 -12.40 8.35
C SER A 168 -13.04 -11.95 9.54
N GLY A 169 -12.62 -10.68 9.59
CA GLY A 169 -11.77 -10.16 10.67
C GLY A 169 -10.29 -10.55 10.53
N ARG A 170 -9.83 -10.90 9.33
CA ARG A 170 -8.45 -11.32 9.07
C ARG A 170 -7.79 -10.47 7.98
N LYS A 171 -6.46 -10.44 7.98
CA LYS A 171 -5.66 -9.80 6.93
C LYS A 171 -4.48 -10.67 6.50
N ILE A 172 -3.82 -10.23 5.44
CA ILE A 172 -2.53 -10.72 4.98
C ILE A 172 -1.62 -9.51 4.80
N GLU A 173 -0.35 -9.66 5.16
CA GLU A 173 0.67 -8.63 5.07
C GLU A 173 1.64 -8.91 3.91
N VAL A 174 2.31 -7.89 3.38
CA VAL A 174 3.27 -8.01 2.28
C VAL A 174 4.42 -8.94 2.61
N GLU A 175 4.78 -9.10 3.88
CA GLU A 175 5.79 -10.05 4.37
C GLU A 175 5.45 -11.49 3.96
N ALA A 176 4.16 -11.84 3.90
CA ALA A 176 3.71 -13.15 3.42
C ALA A 176 4.01 -13.30 1.92
N LEU A 177 3.75 -12.29 1.10
CA LEU A 177 4.13 -12.31 -0.32
C LEU A 177 5.63 -12.56 -0.47
N PHE A 178 6.49 -11.78 0.21
CA PHE A 178 7.95 -11.92 0.11
C PHE A 178 8.50 -13.24 0.66
N SER A 179 7.73 -13.94 1.50
CA SER A 179 8.13 -15.22 2.10
C SER A 179 7.70 -16.43 1.25
N PHE A 180 6.61 -16.30 0.50
CA PHE A 180 5.97 -17.42 -0.21
C PHE A 180 5.89 -17.23 -1.72
N ALA A 181 6.32 -16.08 -2.25
CA ALA A 181 6.42 -15.85 -3.69
C ALA A 181 7.33 -16.88 -4.36
N LYS A 182 6.89 -17.38 -5.50
CA LYS A 182 7.64 -18.29 -6.39
C LYS A 182 8.29 -17.55 -7.55
N CYS A 183 7.97 -16.26 -7.72
CA CYS A 183 8.57 -15.41 -8.73
C CYS A 183 9.93 -14.84 -8.27
N THR A 184 10.76 -14.48 -9.23
CA THR A 184 12.01 -13.73 -9.01
C THR A 184 11.73 -12.27 -8.62
N PRO A 185 12.73 -11.55 -8.07
CA PRO A 185 12.59 -10.12 -7.79
C PRO A 185 12.19 -9.27 -9.01
N SER A 186 12.76 -9.56 -10.19
CA SER A 186 12.41 -8.84 -11.44
C SER A 186 10.99 -9.16 -11.93
N GLU A 187 10.52 -10.39 -11.74
CA GLU A 187 9.12 -10.73 -12.02
C GLU A 187 8.18 -10.04 -11.04
N LEU A 188 8.52 -9.99 -9.74
CA LEU A 188 7.74 -9.23 -8.75
C LEU A 188 7.66 -7.74 -9.11
N GLU A 189 8.78 -7.13 -9.48
CA GLU A 189 8.79 -5.75 -9.99
C GLU A 189 7.83 -5.59 -11.19
N THR A 190 7.88 -6.51 -12.15
CA THR A 190 7.00 -6.46 -13.34
C THR A 190 5.53 -6.52 -12.92
N VAL A 191 5.16 -7.47 -12.06
CA VAL A 191 3.80 -7.64 -11.54
C VAL A 191 3.31 -6.37 -10.84
N LEU A 192 4.15 -5.75 -9.99
CA LEU A 192 3.81 -4.50 -9.29
C LEU A 192 3.50 -3.36 -10.26
N LEU A 193 4.32 -3.20 -11.30
CA LEU A 193 4.21 -2.09 -12.25
C LEU A 193 3.11 -2.32 -13.31
N GLU A 194 2.74 -3.55 -13.60
CA GLU A 194 1.66 -3.89 -14.53
C GLU A 194 0.29 -3.86 -13.85
N SER A 195 0.20 -4.24 -12.57
CA SER A 195 -1.06 -4.20 -11.81
C SER A 195 -1.67 -2.79 -11.73
N GLY A 196 -0.84 -1.75 -11.81
CA GLY A 196 -1.31 -0.36 -11.86
C GLY A 196 -1.90 0.09 -13.21
N LYS A 197 -1.75 -0.68 -14.29
CA LYS A 197 -2.20 -0.28 -15.64
C LYS A 197 -3.63 -0.73 -15.96
N GLU A 198 -4.21 -1.63 -15.16
CA GLU A 198 -5.53 -2.22 -15.37
C GLU A 198 -6.60 -1.49 -14.52
N VAL A 199 -6.95 -0.24 -14.87
CA VAL A 199 -8.15 0.43 -14.35
C VAL A 199 -8.82 1.27 -15.45
#